data_AF-A0A1Q3FTW5-F1
#
_entry.id   AF-A0A1Q3FTW5-F1
#
_cell.length_a   1.000
_cell.length_b   1.000
_cell.length_c   1.000
_cell.angle_alpha   90.00
_cell.angle_beta   90.00
_cell.angle_gamma   90.00
#
_symmetry.space_group_name_H-M   'P 1'
#
loop_
_entity.id
_entity.type
_entity.pdbx_description
1 polymer ?
#
loop_
_entity_poly.entity_id
_entity_poly.type
_entity_poly.pdbx_seq_one_letter_code
_entity_poly.pdbx_strand_id
1 'polypeptide(L)'
;LFRSKMANHKGYFKTKTGENHGIFGYKYLKFHRMRDPKWAAGDKMIQYVGITKLYERDRKLQTLKTVLKRKGKQRHTQNVRKTLKENTGHLKIATFGDAQLVKTILQEHSEIQRAYHPLMIEQIVEKIDQRTFAKRKTLDQLQHQLKFLSDSYEKELLAVAELQNRTKYKDPQEIFEETEAKSYELELRHCSTRIRTADAVNRAYNEIIRVMLKDSIYYDPVLSALNEDLVEQYRFIRKTIDTGLPVMKNIQSLQREFEKLDIKTTKELTDRFNTLMEHREILNNNNIKVKTLVRRDSDFDVNPSRYDRDTRSMVDLKIQMEDVQKILKQLKNATSCGRPQEIYPRVKQQVRDSEQMKKRLAKRELQRNLEQINTDVAGMHHDELANDFTPDELRRVTDYKALQDKISKEKVKQQDLATKKKQTEDVLHLLKASFRHIADVLRNVDVKALPQTFTKPNDGDSMLNLPLLNFSDAFRKLPSQQNNEIYSIASAKDKISQLMKIYSEAEKQPPATAPEFEYKTNILKECNQFQMRSMKETGKSIMDDMIFDDPSVYNRKQIKQISANIVEKNSKRED
;
A
#
# COMPACT_ATOMS: atom_id res chain seq x y z
N LEU A 1 -1.35 -93.19 -26.42
CA LEU A 1 -0.29 -94.18 -26.71
C LEU A 1 0.46 -94.52 -25.42
N PHE A 2 0.96 -95.74 -25.28
CA PHE A 2 1.84 -96.25 -24.20
C PHE A 2 1.55 -95.80 -22.75
N ARG A 3 0.82 -96.62 -21.99
CA ARG A 3 1.33 -97.54 -20.92
C ARG A 3 1.48 -96.87 -19.54
N SER A 4 1.48 -97.56 -18.40
CA SER A 4 0.89 -98.84 -17.94
C SER A 4 1.40 -99.09 -16.50
N LYS A 5 0.61 -99.77 -15.64
CA LYS A 5 1.02 -100.32 -14.32
C LYS A 5 1.58 -99.32 -13.27
N MET A 6 0.74 -98.93 -12.30
CA MET A 6 0.90 -99.20 -10.86
C MET A 6 -0.29 -98.58 -10.09
N ALA A 7 -0.97 -99.25 -9.15
CA ALA A 7 -0.96 -100.69 -8.85
C ALA A 7 -2.32 -101.10 -8.24
N ASN A 8 -2.99 -102.09 -8.84
CA ASN A 8 -4.22 -102.67 -8.31
C ASN A 8 -3.87 -103.85 -7.40
N HIS A 9 -4.09 -103.72 -6.09
CA HIS A 9 -4.18 -104.88 -5.17
C HIS A 9 -5.17 -104.61 -4.04
N LYS A 10 -6.46 -104.76 -4.34
CA LYS A 10 -7.46 -105.16 -3.34
C LYS A 10 -7.16 -106.60 -2.95
N GLY A 11 -6.43 -106.79 -1.85
CA GLY A 11 -6.17 -108.10 -1.23
C GLY A 11 -6.96 -108.23 0.05
N TYR A 12 -7.97 -109.10 0.07
CA TYR A 12 -8.87 -109.26 1.21
C TYR A 12 -8.12 -109.70 2.48
N PHE A 13 -8.46 -109.10 3.62
CA PHE A 13 -8.21 -109.68 4.93
C PHE A 13 -9.03 -110.96 5.07
N LYS A 14 -8.46 -112.10 4.66
CA LYS A 14 -8.95 -113.41 5.10
C LYS A 14 -8.33 -113.72 6.46
N THR A 15 -9.18 -113.83 7.47
CA THR A 15 -8.85 -114.41 8.77
C THR A 15 -8.36 -115.84 8.57
N LYS A 16 -7.03 -116.04 8.59
CA LYS A 16 -6.45 -117.38 8.65
C LYS A 16 -6.43 -117.83 10.10
N THR A 17 -7.25 -118.83 10.40
CA THR A 17 -7.09 -119.69 11.58
C THR A 17 -5.68 -120.32 11.59
N GLY A 18 -5.20 -120.73 12.77
CA GLY A 18 -3.84 -121.26 12.96
C GLY A 18 -3.51 -122.51 12.14
N GLU A 19 -4.54 -123.18 11.60
CA GLU A 19 -4.48 -124.43 10.84
C GLU A 19 -3.76 -124.30 9.48
N ASN A 20 -3.53 -123.08 9.00
CA ASN A 20 -2.93 -122.80 7.69
C ASN A 20 -1.58 -122.06 7.74
N HIS A 21 -0.81 -122.24 8.82
CA HIS A 21 0.60 -121.84 8.85
C HIS A 21 1.43 -122.79 7.96
N GLY A 22 2.22 -122.24 7.03
CA GLY A 22 2.85 -122.98 5.91
C GLY A 22 3.99 -123.96 6.27
N ILE A 23 4.09 -124.38 7.53
CA ILE A 23 5.15 -125.26 8.05
C ILE A 23 4.72 -126.74 8.03
N PHE A 24 3.44 -127.02 8.28
CA PHE A 24 2.88 -128.39 8.24
C PHE A 24 2.07 -128.68 6.97
N GLY A 25 2.02 -127.73 6.03
CA GLY A 25 1.30 -127.88 4.76
C GLY A 25 1.92 -128.95 3.86
N TYR A 26 1.19 -130.04 3.65
CA TYR A 26 1.62 -131.27 2.94
C TYR A 26 2.36 -131.05 1.61
N LYS A 27 2.03 -129.97 0.86
CA LYS A 27 2.67 -129.63 -0.42
C LYS A 27 4.14 -129.17 -0.30
N TYR A 28 4.57 -128.61 0.84
CA TYR A 28 5.92 -128.06 0.99
C TYR A 28 6.94 -129.03 1.61
N LEU A 29 6.50 -130.03 2.39
CA LEU A 29 7.40 -131.05 2.94
C LEU A 29 8.17 -131.83 1.85
N LYS A 30 7.59 -132.01 0.65
CA LYS A 30 8.24 -132.69 -0.48
C LYS A 30 9.52 -131.99 -0.96
N PHE A 31 9.62 -130.66 -0.86
CA PHE A 31 10.79 -129.92 -1.39
C PHE A 31 12.01 -129.95 -0.47
N HIS A 32 11.82 -130.12 0.84
CA HIS A 32 12.94 -130.08 1.79
C HIS A 32 13.65 -131.42 1.99
N ARG A 33 13.13 -132.54 1.45
CA ARG A 33 13.69 -133.91 1.53
C ARG A 33 14.07 -134.44 2.93
N MET A 34 13.75 -133.73 4.03
CA MET A 34 14.13 -134.07 5.42
C MET A 34 13.30 -135.22 6.02
N ARG A 35 13.11 -136.30 5.26
CA ARG A 35 12.42 -137.53 5.69
C ARG A 35 13.13 -138.79 5.23
N ASP A 36 14.46 -138.75 5.17
CA ASP A 36 15.26 -139.96 5.28
C ASP A 36 14.97 -140.61 6.66
N PRO A 37 14.55 -141.88 6.72
CA PRO A 37 14.24 -142.54 7.98
C PRO A 37 15.46 -142.74 8.89
N LYS A 38 16.69 -142.68 8.37
CA LYS A 38 17.92 -142.87 9.16
C LYS A 38 18.36 -141.62 9.95
N TRP A 39 17.81 -140.44 9.65
CA TRP A 39 18.25 -139.20 10.31
C TRP A 39 17.77 -139.11 11.76
N ALA A 40 18.70 -138.86 12.69
CA ALA A 40 18.37 -138.67 14.09
C ALA A 40 17.59 -137.36 14.34
N ALA A 41 17.00 -137.22 15.52
CA ALA A 41 16.29 -135.98 15.89
C ALA A 41 17.23 -134.75 15.91
N GLY A 42 18.50 -134.94 16.30
CA GLY A 42 19.53 -133.90 16.33
C GLY A 42 19.80 -133.27 14.96
N ASP A 43 20.05 -134.09 13.92
CA ASP A 43 20.38 -133.62 12.57
C ASP A 43 19.25 -132.78 11.97
N LYS A 44 18.01 -133.25 12.15
CA LYS A 44 16.79 -132.51 11.77
C LYS A 44 16.73 -131.16 12.47
N MET A 45 17.02 -131.11 13.77
CA MET A 45 17.03 -129.86 14.54
C MET A 45 18.14 -128.89 14.07
N ILE A 46 19.35 -129.39 13.77
CA ILE A 46 20.45 -128.59 13.22
C ILE A 46 20.06 -127.96 11.88
N GLN A 47 19.42 -128.71 10.98
CA GLN A 47 18.96 -128.18 9.70
C GLN A 47 17.84 -127.14 9.86
N TYR A 48 16.88 -127.34 10.77
CA TYR A 48 15.88 -126.30 11.09
C TYR A 48 16.52 -125.04 11.70
N VAL A 49 17.57 -125.17 12.50
CA VAL A 49 18.39 -124.03 13.00
C VAL A 49 19.15 -123.33 11.87
N GLY A 50 19.64 -124.07 10.87
CA GLY A 50 20.25 -123.49 9.66
C GLY A 50 19.25 -122.68 8.82
N ILE A 51 18.07 -123.24 8.57
CA ILE A 51 16.99 -122.61 7.79
C ILE A 51 16.46 -121.35 8.50
N THR A 52 16.25 -121.38 9.83
CA THR A 52 15.83 -120.20 10.59
C THR A 52 16.87 -119.09 10.57
N LYS A 53 18.16 -119.40 10.71
CA LYS A 53 19.27 -118.42 10.56
C LYS A 53 19.35 -117.81 9.15
N LEU A 54 18.93 -118.54 8.10
CA LEU A 54 18.79 -117.99 6.75
C LEU A 54 17.61 -117.01 6.65
N TYR A 55 16.44 -117.36 7.19
CA TYR A 55 15.28 -116.46 7.22
C TYR A 55 15.52 -115.22 8.08
N GLU A 56 16.28 -115.29 9.16
CA GLU A 56 16.71 -114.10 9.92
C GLU A 56 17.56 -113.15 9.08
N ARG A 57 18.51 -113.69 8.30
CA ARG A 57 19.37 -112.88 7.42
C ARG A 57 18.54 -112.21 6.31
N ASP A 58 17.66 -112.93 5.62
CA ASP A 58 16.80 -112.28 4.62
C ASP A 58 15.85 -111.27 5.27
N ARG A 59 15.25 -111.57 6.44
CA ARG A 59 14.40 -110.60 7.16
C ARG A 59 15.16 -109.30 7.48
N LYS A 60 16.42 -109.38 7.93
CA LYS A 60 17.31 -108.21 8.14
C LYS A 60 17.65 -107.49 6.81
N LEU A 61 17.85 -108.23 5.73
CA LEU A 61 18.16 -107.68 4.40
C LEU A 61 16.93 -106.97 3.78
N GLN A 62 15.72 -107.50 4.00
CA GLN A 62 14.46 -106.87 3.62
C GLN A 62 14.20 -105.59 4.41
N THR A 63 14.46 -105.55 5.73
CA THR A 63 14.31 -104.30 6.51
C THR A 63 15.32 -103.23 6.09
N LEU A 64 16.56 -103.60 5.76
CA LEU A 64 17.52 -102.65 5.17
C LEU A 64 17.05 -102.14 3.80
N LYS A 65 16.52 -103.01 2.93
CA LYS A 65 15.93 -102.61 1.63
C LYS A 65 14.74 -101.66 1.79
N THR A 66 13.86 -101.85 2.78
CA THR A 66 12.73 -100.91 3.02
C THR A 66 13.19 -99.59 3.63
N VAL A 67 14.17 -99.59 4.55
CA VAL A 67 14.78 -98.36 5.09
C VAL A 67 15.47 -97.54 4.01
N LEU A 68 16.24 -98.17 3.11
CA LEU A 68 16.88 -97.47 1.98
C LEU A 68 15.84 -96.88 1.02
N LYS A 69 14.79 -97.65 0.66
CA LYS A 69 13.67 -97.14 -0.14
C LYS A 69 12.93 -95.97 0.55
N ARG A 70 12.79 -96.00 1.88
CA ARG A 70 12.20 -94.90 2.66
C ARG A 70 13.09 -93.64 2.64
N LYS A 71 14.41 -93.77 2.89
CA LYS A 71 15.37 -92.64 2.81
C LYS A 71 15.44 -92.04 1.40
N GLY A 72 15.42 -92.87 0.36
CA GLY A 72 15.37 -92.41 -1.04
C GLY A 72 14.12 -91.59 -1.35
N LYS A 73 12.93 -92.10 -0.97
CA LYS A 73 11.67 -91.36 -1.10
C LYS A 73 11.67 -90.05 -0.32
N GLN A 74 12.25 -90.02 0.90
CA GLN A 74 12.34 -88.82 1.72
C GLN A 74 13.23 -87.74 1.09
N ARG A 75 14.40 -88.10 0.53
CA ARG A 75 15.24 -87.15 -0.20
C ARG A 75 14.54 -86.61 -1.45
N HIS A 76 13.86 -87.48 -2.19
CA HIS A 76 13.11 -87.05 -3.37
C HIS A 76 11.97 -86.07 -3.01
N THR A 77 11.18 -86.33 -1.97
CA THR A 77 10.12 -85.40 -1.53
C THR A 77 10.66 -84.11 -0.91
N GLN A 78 11.86 -84.12 -0.30
CA GLN A 78 12.55 -82.89 0.11
C GLN A 78 12.99 -82.06 -1.09
N ASN A 79 13.60 -82.66 -2.11
CA ASN A 79 14.01 -81.95 -3.33
C ASN A 79 12.80 -81.38 -4.08
N VAL A 80 11.73 -82.16 -4.25
CA VAL A 80 10.47 -81.69 -4.87
C VAL A 80 9.83 -80.55 -4.06
N ARG A 81 9.89 -80.58 -2.72
CA ARG A 81 9.45 -79.44 -1.89
C ARG A 81 10.33 -78.19 -2.08
N LYS A 82 11.64 -78.35 -2.29
CA LYS A 82 12.55 -77.22 -2.56
C LYS A 82 12.25 -76.58 -3.92
N THR A 83 12.20 -77.37 -4.99
CA THR A 83 11.90 -76.84 -6.33
C THR A 83 10.48 -76.30 -6.45
N LEU A 84 9.50 -76.88 -5.75
CA LEU A 84 8.14 -76.33 -5.70
C LEU A 84 8.10 -75.00 -4.91
N LYS A 85 8.91 -74.82 -3.85
CA LYS A 85 9.06 -73.52 -3.16
C LYS A 85 9.75 -72.47 -4.05
N GLU A 86 10.76 -72.88 -4.83
CA GLU A 86 11.47 -71.99 -5.77
C GLU A 86 10.56 -71.58 -6.93
N ASN A 87 9.90 -72.54 -7.58
CA ASN A 87 8.94 -72.28 -8.65
C ASN A 87 7.73 -71.45 -8.16
N THR A 88 7.22 -71.66 -6.94
CA THR A 88 6.17 -70.79 -6.37
C THR A 88 6.70 -69.40 -5.96
N GLY A 89 8.00 -69.24 -5.78
CA GLY A 89 8.64 -67.92 -5.70
C GLY A 89 8.62 -67.20 -7.04
N HIS A 90 9.14 -67.85 -8.09
CA HIS A 90 9.14 -67.28 -9.45
C HIS A 90 7.73 -67.02 -9.99
N LEU A 91 6.77 -67.92 -9.74
CA LEU A 91 5.37 -67.69 -10.10
C LEU A 91 4.78 -66.48 -9.37
N LYS A 92 5.09 -66.25 -8.09
CA LYS A 92 4.64 -65.05 -7.37
C LYS A 92 5.20 -63.75 -7.97
N ILE A 93 6.46 -63.75 -8.37
CA ILE A 93 7.07 -62.60 -9.05
C ILE A 93 6.40 -62.37 -10.41
N ALA A 94 6.07 -63.45 -11.14
CA ALA A 94 5.36 -63.37 -12.41
C ALA A 94 3.88 -62.94 -12.29
N THR A 95 3.19 -63.21 -11.17
CA THR A 95 1.78 -62.85 -10.97
C THR A 95 1.53 -61.55 -10.19
N PHE A 96 2.52 -61.05 -9.44
CA PHE A 96 2.39 -59.84 -8.60
C PHE A 96 3.51 -58.81 -8.84
N GLY A 97 4.46 -59.09 -9.73
CA GLY A 97 5.64 -58.25 -9.96
C GLY A 97 6.73 -58.42 -8.90
N ASP A 98 7.86 -57.72 -9.09
CA ASP A 98 8.91 -57.63 -8.07
C ASP A 98 8.57 -56.53 -7.06
N ALA A 99 7.90 -56.94 -5.98
CA ALA A 99 7.56 -56.08 -4.86
C ALA A 99 8.78 -55.54 -4.07
N GLN A 100 9.99 -56.07 -4.27
CA GLN A 100 11.23 -55.51 -3.71
C GLN A 100 11.75 -54.37 -4.59
N LEU A 101 11.73 -54.52 -5.92
CA LEU A 101 12.06 -53.45 -6.87
C LEU A 101 11.15 -52.22 -6.65
N VAL A 102 9.83 -52.45 -6.57
CA VAL A 102 8.83 -51.39 -6.29
C VAL A 102 9.12 -50.69 -4.97
N LYS A 103 9.54 -51.43 -3.94
CA LYS A 103 9.89 -50.85 -2.63
C LYS A 103 11.09 -49.92 -2.73
N THR A 104 12.13 -50.30 -3.46
CA THR A 104 13.34 -49.48 -3.68
C THR A 104 13.04 -48.22 -4.49
N ILE A 105 12.26 -48.33 -5.58
CA ILE A 105 11.89 -47.17 -6.41
C ILE A 105 11.06 -46.15 -5.63
N LEU A 106 10.14 -46.62 -4.78
CA LEU A 106 9.24 -45.74 -4.00
C LEU A 106 9.79 -45.37 -2.61
N GLN A 107 11.10 -45.54 -2.36
CA GLN A 107 11.71 -45.38 -1.03
C GLN A 107 11.54 -43.97 -0.44
N GLU A 108 11.53 -42.92 -1.26
CA GLU A 108 11.34 -41.53 -0.83
C GLU A 108 9.89 -41.18 -0.46
N HIS A 109 8.92 -42.02 -0.84
CA HIS A 109 7.49 -41.72 -0.74
C HIS A 109 6.73 -42.83 -0.02
N SER A 110 6.95 -42.93 1.29
CA SER A 110 6.36 -43.95 2.19
C SER A 110 4.85 -44.19 2.00
N GLU A 111 4.05 -43.14 1.79
CA GLU A 111 2.60 -43.27 1.50
C GLU A 111 2.33 -44.03 0.19
N ILE A 112 3.04 -43.65 -0.86
CA ILE A 112 2.92 -44.19 -2.22
C ILE A 112 3.43 -45.64 -2.23
N GLN A 113 4.55 -45.90 -1.57
CA GLN A 113 5.08 -47.24 -1.31
C GLN A 113 4.05 -48.11 -0.59
N ARG A 114 3.41 -47.61 0.49
CA ARG A 114 2.45 -48.38 1.29
C ARG A 114 1.14 -48.68 0.54
N ALA A 115 0.68 -47.77 -0.32
CA ALA A 115 -0.51 -47.96 -1.14
C ALA A 115 -0.29 -48.94 -2.31
N TYR A 116 0.90 -48.90 -2.94
CA TYR A 116 1.15 -49.60 -4.21
C TYR A 116 2.01 -50.87 -4.10
N HIS A 117 2.55 -51.21 -2.92
CA HIS A 117 3.36 -52.41 -2.69
C HIS A 117 2.81 -53.75 -3.23
N PRO A 118 1.49 -54.05 -3.23
CA PRO A 118 0.97 -55.34 -3.69
C PRO A 118 0.55 -55.37 -5.17
N LEU A 119 0.80 -54.31 -5.94
CA LEU A 119 0.34 -54.14 -7.32
C LEU A 119 1.46 -54.34 -8.36
N MET A 120 1.09 -54.71 -9.58
CA MET A 120 2.02 -54.84 -10.70
C MET A 120 2.41 -53.45 -11.23
N ILE A 121 3.67 -53.27 -11.66
CA ILE A 121 4.26 -51.96 -12.01
C ILE A 121 3.41 -51.16 -13.00
N GLU A 122 2.82 -51.81 -14.02
CA GLU A 122 1.91 -51.18 -14.99
C GLU A 122 0.68 -50.53 -14.31
N GLN A 123 0.08 -51.22 -13.35
CA GLN A 123 -1.04 -50.72 -12.55
C GLN A 123 -0.61 -49.61 -11.58
N ILE A 124 0.64 -49.64 -11.11
CA ILE A 124 1.21 -48.57 -10.28
C ILE A 124 1.36 -47.29 -11.12
N VAL A 125 1.89 -47.39 -12.34
CA VAL A 125 2.00 -46.27 -13.28
C VAL A 125 0.60 -45.71 -13.59
N GLU A 126 -0.34 -46.56 -14.00
CA GLU A 126 -1.73 -46.13 -14.28
C GLU A 126 -2.37 -45.42 -13.08
N LYS A 127 -2.15 -45.91 -11.85
CA LYS A 127 -2.68 -45.29 -10.63
C LYS A 127 -1.95 -43.99 -10.24
N ILE A 128 -0.66 -43.86 -10.53
CA ILE A 128 0.09 -42.61 -10.37
C ILE A 128 -0.39 -41.58 -11.38
N ASP A 129 -0.62 -41.96 -12.64
CA ASP A 129 -1.13 -41.08 -13.69
C ASP A 129 -2.56 -40.64 -13.39
N GLN A 130 -3.45 -41.56 -12.96
CA GLN A 130 -4.80 -41.22 -12.49
C GLN A 130 -4.76 -40.24 -11.30
N ARG A 131 -3.90 -40.48 -10.30
CA ARG A 131 -3.74 -39.58 -9.14
C ARG A 131 -3.16 -38.21 -9.55
N THR A 132 -2.26 -38.19 -10.54
CA THR A 132 -1.62 -36.96 -11.04
C THR A 132 -2.61 -36.15 -11.88
N PHE A 133 -3.38 -36.78 -12.75
CA PHE A 133 -4.47 -36.15 -13.50
C PHE A 133 -5.56 -35.61 -12.57
N ALA A 134 -5.97 -36.37 -11.54
CA ALA A 134 -6.92 -35.90 -10.54
C ALA A 134 -6.40 -34.66 -9.78
N LYS A 135 -5.15 -34.71 -9.29
CA LYS A 135 -4.49 -33.55 -8.65
C LYS A 135 -4.40 -32.35 -9.60
N ARG A 136 -4.04 -32.57 -10.86
CA ARG A 136 -3.94 -31.52 -11.89
C ARG A 136 -5.30 -30.86 -12.11
N LYS A 137 -6.35 -31.66 -12.34
CA LYS A 137 -7.74 -31.16 -12.47
C LYS A 137 -8.19 -30.33 -11.26
N THR A 138 -7.87 -30.76 -10.03
CA THR A 138 -8.19 -29.96 -8.82
C THR A 138 -7.37 -28.66 -8.74
N LEU A 139 -6.11 -28.67 -9.19
CA LEU A 139 -5.26 -27.48 -9.25
C LEU A 139 -5.81 -26.48 -10.27
N ASP A 140 -6.14 -26.94 -11.48
CA ASP A 140 -6.67 -26.08 -12.55
C ASP A 140 -8.06 -25.52 -12.15
N GLN A 141 -8.89 -26.29 -11.43
CA GLN A 141 -10.15 -25.81 -10.82
C GLN A 141 -9.92 -24.72 -9.76
N LEU A 142 -8.94 -24.90 -8.87
CA LEU A 142 -8.59 -23.90 -7.85
C LEU A 142 -8.00 -22.63 -8.47
N GLN A 143 -7.19 -22.75 -9.53
CA GLN A 143 -6.69 -21.60 -10.29
C GLN A 143 -7.83 -20.83 -10.98
N HIS A 144 -8.81 -21.52 -11.56
CA HIS A 144 -10.00 -20.88 -12.13
C HIS A 144 -10.83 -20.16 -11.06
N GLN A 145 -11.06 -20.79 -9.89
CA GLN A 145 -11.76 -20.16 -8.77
C GLN A 145 -11.03 -18.93 -8.22
N LEU A 146 -9.70 -19.02 -8.05
CA LEU A 146 -8.86 -17.90 -7.60
C LEU A 146 -8.92 -16.75 -8.61
N LYS A 147 -8.81 -17.03 -9.91
CA LYS A 147 -8.94 -15.99 -10.94
C LYS A 147 -10.33 -15.36 -10.92
N PHE A 148 -11.40 -16.16 -10.92
CA PHE A 148 -12.77 -15.64 -10.88
C PHE A 148 -13.01 -14.75 -9.64
N LEU A 149 -12.48 -15.14 -8.48
CA LEU A 149 -12.56 -14.35 -7.25
C LEU A 149 -11.73 -13.06 -7.33
N SER A 150 -10.56 -13.09 -7.97
CA SER A 150 -9.73 -11.91 -8.24
C SER A 150 -10.43 -10.94 -9.19
N ASP A 151 -10.92 -11.44 -10.34
CA ASP A 151 -11.67 -10.68 -11.34
C ASP A 151 -12.98 -10.08 -10.76
N SER A 152 -13.55 -10.72 -9.72
CA SER A 152 -14.71 -10.20 -8.98
C SER A 152 -14.31 -9.15 -7.93
N TYR A 153 -13.22 -9.38 -7.20
CA TYR A 153 -12.70 -8.45 -6.20
C TYR A 153 -12.23 -7.13 -6.84
N GLU A 154 -11.60 -7.19 -8.02
CA GLU A 154 -11.19 -6.01 -8.78
C GLU A 154 -12.38 -5.15 -9.20
N LYS A 155 -13.49 -5.78 -9.62
CA LYS A 155 -14.75 -5.07 -9.96
C LYS A 155 -15.40 -4.39 -8.76
N GLU A 156 -15.47 -5.08 -7.63
CA GLU A 156 -15.97 -4.49 -6.37
C GLU A 156 -15.05 -3.35 -5.89
N LEU A 157 -13.73 -3.49 -6.02
CA LEU A 157 -12.77 -2.44 -5.69
C LEU A 157 -12.93 -1.21 -6.58
N LEU A 158 -13.17 -1.39 -7.88
CA LEU A 158 -13.51 -0.31 -8.81
C LEU A 158 -14.83 0.36 -8.45
N ALA A 159 -15.88 -0.41 -8.16
CA ALA A 159 -17.18 0.13 -7.73
C ALA A 159 -17.07 0.93 -6.41
N VAL A 160 -16.30 0.45 -5.44
CA VAL A 160 -16.00 1.19 -4.21
C VAL A 160 -15.21 2.47 -4.51
N ALA A 161 -14.23 2.43 -5.42
CA ALA A 161 -13.48 3.63 -5.83
C ALA A 161 -14.37 4.65 -6.56
N GLU A 162 -15.31 4.21 -7.41
CA GLU A 162 -16.31 5.08 -8.04
C GLU A 162 -17.25 5.72 -7.02
N LEU A 163 -17.73 4.94 -6.04
CA LEU A 163 -18.57 5.46 -4.95
C LEU A 163 -17.81 6.44 -4.06
N GLN A 164 -16.53 6.18 -3.75
CA GLN A 164 -15.67 7.12 -3.02
C GLN A 164 -15.41 8.40 -3.82
N ASN A 165 -15.10 8.29 -5.11
CA ASN A 165 -14.92 9.44 -6.00
C ASN A 165 -16.20 10.26 -6.15
N ARG A 166 -17.37 9.61 -6.21
CA ARG A 166 -18.67 10.28 -6.16
C ARG A 166 -18.79 11.05 -4.84
N THR A 167 -18.71 10.39 -3.69
CA THR A 167 -18.84 11.02 -2.36
C THR A 167 -17.81 12.12 -2.09
N LYS A 168 -16.64 12.10 -2.75
CA LYS A 168 -15.56 13.09 -2.58
C LYS A 168 -15.63 14.29 -3.53
N TYR A 169 -16.19 14.12 -4.73
CA TYR A 169 -16.16 15.14 -5.79
C TYR A 169 -17.55 15.53 -6.34
N LYS A 170 -18.62 14.88 -5.88
CA LYS A 170 -20.02 15.20 -6.18
C LYS A 170 -20.84 15.02 -4.92
N ASP A 171 -21.25 16.12 -4.30
CA ASP A 171 -22.11 16.06 -3.13
C ASP A 171 -23.38 15.24 -3.46
N PRO A 172 -23.81 14.29 -2.61
CA PRO A 172 -25.00 13.47 -2.87
C PRO A 172 -26.32 14.24 -2.99
N GLN A 173 -26.27 15.56 -2.78
CA GLN A 173 -27.38 16.50 -2.83
C GLN A 173 -27.16 17.67 -3.81
N GLU A 174 -26.18 17.59 -4.73
CA GLU A 174 -26.09 18.54 -5.85
C GLU A 174 -27.40 18.49 -6.66
N ILE A 175 -28.22 19.54 -6.51
CA ILE A 175 -29.44 19.75 -7.28
C ILE A 175 -29.02 20.22 -8.68
N PHE A 176 -29.85 19.98 -9.70
CA PHE A 176 -29.53 20.35 -11.09
C PHE A 176 -29.20 21.85 -11.21
N GLU A 177 -30.02 22.65 -10.53
CA GLU A 177 -29.95 24.10 -10.36
C GLU A 177 -28.62 24.57 -9.74
N GLU A 178 -27.95 23.74 -8.93
CA GLU A 178 -26.63 24.06 -8.38
C GLU A 178 -25.52 23.86 -9.42
N THR A 179 -25.64 22.82 -10.28
CA THR A 179 -24.71 22.63 -11.40
C THR A 179 -24.87 23.69 -12.48
N GLU A 180 -26.09 24.18 -12.68
CA GLU A 180 -26.41 25.30 -13.56
C GLU A 180 -25.95 26.64 -12.96
N ALA A 181 -26.12 26.86 -11.64
CA ALA A 181 -25.54 28.01 -10.96
C ALA A 181 -24.00 28.04 -11.06
N LYS A 182 -23.33 26.90 -10.96
CA LYS A 182 -21.86 26.78 -11.13
C LYS A 182 -21.42 27.05 -12.57
N SER A 183 -22.22 26.72 -13.59
CA SER A 183 -21.91 27.07 -14.98
C SER A 183 -22.08 28.57 -15.22
N TYR A 184 -23.15 29.20 -14.72
CA TYR A 184 -23.31 30.64 -14.77
C TYR A 184 -22.24 31.40 -13.98
N GLU A 185 -21.77 30.88 -12.84
CA GLU A 185 -20.66 31.48 -12.10
C GLU A 185 -19.36 31.46 -12.92
N LEU A 186 -19.09 30.36 -13.65
CA LEU A 186 -17.95 30.25 -14.56
C LEU A 186 -18.05 31.23 -15.73
N GLU A 187 -19.23 31.36 -16.36
CA GLU A 187 -19.48 32.36 -17.40
C GLU A 187 -19.31 33.80 -16.87
N LEU A 188 -19.80 34.09 -15.66
CA LEU A 188 -19.66 35.40 -15.02
C LEU A 188 -18.20 35.71 -14.66
N ARG A 189 -17.41 34.73 -14.23
CA ARG A 189 -15.94 34.84 -14.08
C ARG A 189 -15.25 35.10 -15.42
N HIS A 190 -15.66 34.45 -16.51
CA HIS A 190 -15.15 34.70 -17.86
C HIS A 190 -15.51 36.12 -18.35
N CYS A 191 -16.74 36.58 -18.15
CA CYS A 191 -17.17 37.94 -18.47
C CYS A 191 -16.42 38.99 -17.64
N SER A 192 -16.23 38.78 -16.34
CA SER A 192 -15.39 39.66 -15.49
C SER A 192 -13.95 39.72 -16.00
N THR A 193 -13.40 38.58 -16.45
CA THR A 193 -12.05 38.53 -17.05
C THR A 193 -12.00 39.31 -18.36
N ARG A 194 -13.01 39.21 -19.22
CA ARG A 194 -13.13 39.98 -20.48
C ARG A 194 -13.27 41.49 -20.24
N ILE A 195 -13.96 41.91 -19.18
CA ILE A 195 -14.04 43.32 -18.78
C ILE A 195 -12.65 43.81 -18.33
N ARG A 196 -11.96 43.05 -17.46
CA ARG A 196 -10.60 43.41 -16.99
C ARG A 196 -9.58 43.52 -18.13
N THR A 197 -9.67 42.68 -19.17
CA THR A 197 -8.81 42.79 -20.36
C THR A 197 -9.21 43.97 -21.24
N ALA A 198 -10.50 44.23 -21.44
CA ALA A 198 -10.97 45.43 -22.13
C ALA A 198 -10.51 46.73 -21.43
N ASP A 199 -10.57 46.79 -20.10
CA ASP A 199 -10.04 47.90 -19.31
C ASP A 199 -8.53 48.07 -19.46
N ALA A 200 -7.77 46.96 -19.55
CA ALA A 200 -6.33 46.99 -19.76
C ALA A 200 -5.98 47.53 -21.17
N VAL A 201 -6.71 47.10 -22.19
CA VAL A 201 -6.61 47.61 -23.57
C VAL A 201 -7.00 49.09 -23.64
N ASN A 202 -8.08 49.49 -22.97
CA ASN A 202 -8.52 50.89 -22.90
C ASN A 202 -7.47 51.78 -22.19
N ARG A 203 -6.88 51.32 -21.07
CA ARG A 203 -5.75 51.99 -20.42
C ARG A 203 -4.54 52.14 -21.36
N ALA A 204 -4.21 51.11 -22.14
CA ALA A 204 -3.12 51.17 -23.12
C ALA A 204 -3.41 52.19 -24.24
N TYR A 205 -4.62 52.22 -24.80
CA TYR A 205 -5.01 53.22 -25.80
C TYR A 205 -4.97 54.65 -25.25
N ASN A 206 -5.44 54.87 -24.02
CA ASN A 206 -5.34 56.20 -23.38
C ASN A 206 -3.88 56.65 -23.18
N GLU A 207 -2.96 55.73 -22.88
CA GLU A 207 -1.54 56.07 -22.76
C GLU A 207 -0.89 56.35 -24.13
N ILE A 208 -1.26 55.60 -25.18
CA ILE A 208 -0.86 55.90 -26.57
C ILE A 208 -1.34 57.30 -26.97
N ILE A 209 -2.59 57.64 -26.69
CA ILE A 209 -3.17 58.97 -26.97
C ILE A 209 -2.41 60.07 -26.21
N ARG A 210 -2.06 59.85 -24.94
CA ARG A 210 -1.25 60.80 -24.15
C ARG A 210 0.14 61.03 -24.75
N VAL A 211 0.81 59.97 -25.21
CA VAL A 211 2.11 60.08 -25.89
C VAL A 211 1.96 60.85 -27.20
N MET A 212 0.99 60.50 -28.05
CA MET A 212 0.76 61.21 -29.32
C MET A 212 0.40 62.70 -29.13
N LEU A 213 -0.38 63.05 -28.10
CA LEU A 213 -0.67 64.45 -27.74
C LEU A 213 0.58 65.19 -27.27
N LYS A 214 1.42 64.55 -26.44
CA LYS A 214 2.69 65.12 -25.99
C LYS A 214 3.66 65.33 -27.16
N ASP A 215 3.69 64.39 -28.10
CA ASP A 215 4.54 64.47 -29.28
C ASP A 215 4.06 65.57 -30.24
N SER A 216 2.73 65.77 -30.42
CA SER A 216 2.19 66.94 -31.12
C SER A 216 2.67 68.24 -30.49
N ILE A 217 2.51 68.40 -29.17
CA ILE A 217 2.95 69.57 -28.40
C ILE A 217 4.48 69.78 -28.49
N TYR A 218 5.26 68.74 -28.77
CA TYR A 218 6.70 68.84 -29.03
C TYR A 218 7.03 69.23 -30.47
N TYR A 219 6.31 68.72 -31.47
CA TYR A 219 6.55 69.03 -32.88
C TYR A 219 5.98 70.39 -33.32
N ASP A 220 4.86 70.86 -32.74
CA ASP A 220 4.25 72.14 -33.12
C ASP A 220 5.22 73.34 -32.95
N PRO A 221 5.99 73.49 -31.84
CA PRO A 221 7.03 74.51 -31.73
C PRO A 221 8.19 74.33 -32.71
N VAL A 222 8.58 73.10 -33.05
CA VAL A 222 9.64 72.83 -34.03
C VAL A 222 9.21 73.24 -35.44
N LEU A 223 7.95 72.98 -35.80
CA LEU A 223 7.35 73.41 -37.06
C LEU A 223 7.14 74.94 -37.11
N SER A 224 6.78 75.58 -36.00
CA SER A 224 6.74 77.06 -35.91
C SER A 224 8.11 77.67 -36.15
N ALA A 225 9.14 77.19 -35.43
CA ALA A 225 10.51 77.68 -35.57
C ALA A 225 11.05 77.48 -37.01
N LEU A 226 10.83 76.31 -37.62
CA LEU A 226 11.21 76.06 -39.02
C LEU A 226 10.47 76.98 -40.01
N ASN A 227 9.22 77.34 -39.74
CA ASN A 227 8.46 78.29 -40.57
C ASN A 227 8.92 79.74 -40.35
N GLU A 228 9.28 80.11 -39.13
CA GLU A 228 9.88 81.41 -38.80
C GLU A 228 11.26 81.57 -39.47
N ASP A 229 12.11 80.54 -39.41
CA ASP A 229 13.38 80.45 -40.13
C ASP A 229 13.18 80.60 -41.66
N LEU A 230 12.16 79.95 -42.23
CA LEU A 230 11.86 80.03 -43.67
C LEU A 230 11.44 81.46 -44.07
N VAL A 231 10.62 82.12 -43.23
CA VAL A 231 10.24 83.52 -43.41
C VAL A 231 11.44 84.45 -43.26
N GLU A 232 12.37 84.19 -42.34
CA GLU A 232 13.60 85.00 -42.21
C GLU A 232 14.55 84.79 -43.38
N GLN A 233 14.77 83.54 -43.82
CA GLN A 233 15.54 83.22 -45.02
C GLN A 233 14.97 83.91 -46.27
N TYR A 234 13.64 83.92 -46.45
CA TYR A 234 12.99 84.68 -47.51
C TYR A 234 13.26 86.20 -47.41
N ARG A 235 13.22 86.77 -46.20
CA ARG A 235 13.59 88.18 -45.96
C ARG A 235 15.06 88.46 -46.27
N PHE A 236 15.98 87.56 -45.92
CA PHE A 236 17.41 87.70 -46.24
C PHE A 236 17.66 87.61 -47.74
N ILE A 237 17.06 86.64 -48.45
CA ILE A 237 17.15 86.52 -49.91
C ILE A 237 16.63 87.81 -50.57
N ARG A 238 15.45 88.28 -50.17
CA ARG A 238 14.87 89.51 -50.69
C ARG A 238 15.75 90.73 -50.42
N LYS A 239 16.22 90.92 -49.19
CA LYS A 239 17.15 92.01 -48.83
C LYS A 239 18.45 91.94 -49.64
N THR A 240 18.98 90.74 -49.89
CA THR A 240 20.19 90.52 -50.70
C THR A 240 19.97 90.87 -52.18
N ILE A 241 18.77 90.62 -52.72
CA ILE A 241 18.38 91.09 -54.06
C ILE A 241 18.23 92.62 -54.07
N ASP A 242 17.52 93.19 -53.10
CA ASP A 242 17.24 94.63 -52.99
C ASP A 242 18.53 95.46 -52.80
N THR A 243 19.57 94.93 -52.13
CA THR A 243 20.90 95.58 -52.04
C THR A 243 21.87 95.17 -53.16
N GLY A 244 21.79 93.94 -53.67
CA GLY A 244 22.66 93.45 -54.73
C GLY A 244 22.37 94.09 -56.09
N LEU A 245 21.10 94.33 -56.43
CA LEU A 245 20.70 95.00 -57.67
C LEU A 245 21.28 96.42 -57.84
N PRO A 246 21.18 97.35 -56.87
CA PRO A 246 21.81 98.68 -57.01
C PRO A 246 23.34 98.59 -56.99
N VAL A 247 23.96 97.72 -56.20
CA VAL A 247 25.42 97.52 -56.24
C VAL A 247 25.87 97.02 -57.61
N MET A 248 25.16 96.06 -58.21
CA MET A 248 25.47 95.56 -59.55
C MET A 248 25.23 96.62 -60.64
N LYS A 249 24.21 97.47 -60.50
CA LYS A 249 24.03 98.65 -61.38
C LYS A 249 25.18 99.65 -61.26
N ASN A 250 25.66 99.91 -60.03
CA ASN A 250 26.79 100.79 -59.78
C ASN A 250 28.11 100.22 -60.33
N ILE A 251 28.31 98.90 -60.24
CA ILE A 251 29.44 98.21 -60.88
C ILE A 251 29.35 98.36 -62.41
N GLN A 252 28.17 98.16 -63.01
CA GLN A 252 27.96 98.35 -64.45
C GLN A 252 28.13 99.81 -64.92
N SER A 253 27.76 100.81 -64.11
CA SER A 253 28.04 102.21 -64.45
C SER A 253 29.52 102.53 -64.33
N LEU A 254 30.19 102.05 -63.27
CA LEU A 254 31.61 102.25 -63.04
C LEU A 254 32.47 101.55 -64.12
N GLN A 255 32.07 100.35 -64.57
CA GLN A 255 32.69 99.68 -65.73
C GLN A 255 32.60 100.55 -67.00
N ARG A 256 31.42 101.11 -67.31
CA ARG A 256 31.24 102.03 -68.46
C ARG A 256 31.98 103.36 -68.29
N GLU A 257 32.26 103.78 -67.06
CA GLU A 257 33.10 104.96 -66.78
C GLU A 257 34.58 104.64 -66.95
N PHE A 258 35.05 103.47 -66.50
CA PHE A 258 36.39 102.97 -66.83
C PHE A 258 36.58 102.81 -68.34
N GLU A 259 35.67 102.17 -69.07
CA GLU A 259 35.73 102.09 -70.55
C GLU A 259 35.86 103.47 -71.21
N LYS A 260 35.10 104.47 -70.74
CA LYS A 260 35.18 105.86 -71.23
C LYS A 260 36.49 106.55 -70.82
N LEU A 261 37.02 106.27 -69.62
CA LEU A 261 38.29 106.80 -69.14
C LEU A 261 39.47 106.15 -69.87
N ASP A 262 39.40 104.87 -70.22
CA ASP A 262 40.40 104.20 -71.04
C ASP A 262 40.37 104.75 -72.47
N ILE A 263 39.19 104.94 -73.07
CA ILE A 263 39.04 105.60 -74.39
C ILE A 263 39.51 107.07 -74.36
N LYS A 264 39.36 107.78 -73.23
CA LYS A 264 39.89 109.14 -73.07
C LYS A 264 41.39 109.17 -72.84
N THR A 265 41.91 108.34 -71.93
CA THR A 265 43.34 108.32 -71.59
C THR A 265 44.17 107.75 -72.72
N THR A 266 43.68 106.77 -73.50
CA THR A 266 44.35 106.34 -74.74
C THR A 266 44.42 107.47 -75.77
N LYS A 267 43.34 108.25 -75.94
CA LYS A 267 43.36 109.45 -76.81
C LYS A 267 44.27 110.55 -76.29
N GLU A 268 44.19 110.90 -75.01
CA GLU A 268 45.11 111.85 -74.39
C GLU A 268 46.56 111.35 -74.43
N LEU A 269 46.81 110.04 -74.38
CA LEU A 269 48.14 109.46 -74.56
C LEU A 269 48.60 109.53 -76.01
N THR A 270 47.74 109.33 -77.01
CA THR A 270 48.13 109.57 -78.42
C THR A 270 48.35 111.06 -78.69
N ASP A 271 47.51 111.94 -78.16
CA ASP A 271 47.63 113.40 -78.35
C ASP A 271 48.85 113.95 -77.59
N ARG A 272 49.13 113.44 -76.37
CA ARG A 272 50.39 113.71 -75.65
C ARG A 272 51.58 113.05 -76.32
N PHE A 273 51.46 111.90 -76.99
CA PHE A 273 52.56 111.31 -77.74
C PHE A 273 52.89 112.15 -78.97
N ASN A 274 51.88 112.61 -79.72
CA ASN A 274 52.04 113.52 -80.86
C ASN A 274 52.66 114.86 -80.42
N THR A 275 52.08 115.51 -79.41
CA THR A 275 52.63 116.77 -78.87
C THR A 275 53.94 116.59 -78.11
N LEU A 276 54.28 115.40 -77.59
CA LEU A 276 55.63 115.09 -77.10
C LEU A 276 56.61 114.75 -78.22
N MET A 277 56.17 114.36 -79.42
CA MET A 277 57.06 114.29 -80.59
C MET A 277 57.39 115.71 -81.06
N GLU A 278 56.38 116.58 -81.23
CA GLU A 278 56.55 118.02 -81.51
C GLU A 278 57.42 118.70 -80.44
N HIS A 279 57.09 118.51 -79.15
CA HIS A 279 57.90 119.04 -78.06
C HIS A 279 59.26 118.34 -77.91
N ARG A 280 59.49 117.12 -78.43
CA ARG A 280 60.82 116.51 -78.45
C ARG A 280 61.70 117.14 -79.52
N GLU A 281 61.14 117.54 -80.67
CA GLU A 281 61.83 118.37 -81.64
C GLU A 281 62.19 119.73 -81.01
N ILE A 282 61.24 120.38 -80.32
CA ILE A 282 61.47 121.67 -79.64
C ILE A 282 62.42 121.54 -78.42
N LEU A 283 62.40 120.42 -77.70
CA LEU A 283 63.22 120.22 -76.50
C LEU A 283 64.63 119.69 -76.84
N ASN A 284 64.84 119.00 -77.98
CA ASN A 284 66.20 118.83 -78.51
C ASN A 284 66.90 120.19 -78.67
N ASN A 285 66.16 121.21 -79.10
CA ASN A 285 66.67 122.58 -79.27
C ASN A 285 66.89 123.35 -77.95
N ASN A 286 66.36 122.86 -76.81
CA ASN A 286 66.35 123.61 -75.53
C ASN A 286 66.97 122.87 -74.32
N ASN A 287 67.00 121.54 -74.29
CA ASN A 287 67.55 120.71 -73.20
C ASN A 287 69.08 120.84 -73.03
N ILE A 288 69.72 121.60 -73.93
CA ILE A 288 71.10 122.08 -73.82
C ILE A 288 71.29 123.03 -72.61
N LYS A 289 70.24 123.74 -72.17
CA LYS A 289 70.41 124.99 -71.41
C LYS A 289 70.26 124.94 -69.89
N VAL A 290 69.37 124.13 -69.29
CA VAL A 290 69.02 124.28 -67.85
C VAL A 290 68.75 122.93 -67.15
N LYS A 291 69.75 122.44 -66.39
CA LYS A 291 69.58 121.33 -65.41
C LYS A 291 70.47 121.52 -64.17
N THR A 292 69.94 122.18 -63.14
CA THR A 292 70.62 122.29 -61.82
C THR A 292 69.64 122.67 -60.68
N LEU A 293 69.74 121.97 -59.54
CA LEU A 293 69.28 122.33 -58.17
C LEU A 293 67.76 122.18 -57.78
N VAL A 294 67.34 121.94 -56.50
CA VAL A 294 67.59 120.80 -55.54
C VAL A 294 66.80 120.86 -54.17
N ARG A 295 66.37 119.70 -53.63
CA ARG A 295 66.06 119.27 -52.19
C ARG A 295 64.79 119.68 -51.37
N ARG A 296 64.74 119.28 -50.06
CA ARG A 296 63.60 118.68 -49.28
C ARG A 296 63.81 118.66 -47.72
N ASP A 297 62.94 117.93 -46.96
CA ASP A 297 63.05 117.37 -45.54
C ASP A 297 62.52 118.30 -44.38
N SER A 298 62.16 117.97 -43.09
CA SER A 298 62.41 116.88 -42.06
C SER A 298 61.36 116.84 -40.86
N ASP A 299 61.62 116.19 -39.68
CA ASP A 299 60.63 115.55 -38.71
C ASP A 299 60.85 115.73 -37.14
N PHE A 300 59.91 115.32 -36.20
CA PHE A 300 60.04 115.42 -34.68
C PHE A 300 59.11 114.52 -33.75
N ASP A 301 59.40 114.39 -32.41
CA ASP A 301 58.77 113.48 -31.37
C ASP A 301 58.84 113.95 -29.85
N VAL A 302 58.07 113.41 -28.86
CA VAL A 302 57.98 113.84 -27.40
C VAL A 302 57.62 112.72 -26.35
N ASN A 303 57.99 112.89 -25.04
CA ASN A 303 58.13 111.89 -23.94
C ASN A 303 57.11 112.01 -22.73
N PRO A 304 56.83 110.97 -21.88
CA PRO A 304 55.79 111.02 -20.80
C PRO A 304 56.21 110.74 -19.33
N SER A 305 55.58 111.41 -18.35
CA SER A 305 55.46 110.97 -16.93
C SER A 305 54.45 111.84 -16.13
N ARG A 306 53.43 111.26 -15.45
CA ARG A 306 52.48 112.07 -14.62
C ARG A 306 51.54 111.37 -13.60
N TYR A 307 51.51 110.05 -13.45
CA TYR A 307 50.43 109.37 -12.72
C TYR A 307 50.92 108.38 -11.65
N ASP A 308 50.86 108.77 -10.37
CA ASP A 308 51.01 107.88 -9.20
C ASP A 308 50.43 108.55 -7.93
N ARG A 309 49.12 108.41 -7.70
CA ARG A 309 48.43 108.75 -6.43
C ARG A 309 47.14 107.95 -6.23
N ASP A 310 46.95 107.40 -5.05
CA ASP A 310 45.71 106.70 -4.66
C ASP A 310 44.49 107.64 -4.60
N THR A 311 43.33 107.13 -5.01
CA THR A 311 42.05 107.85 -5.06
C THR A 311 41.13 107.44 -3.91
N ARG A 312 40.26 108.35 -3.43
CA ARG A 312 39.30 108.13 -2.34
C ARG A 312 38.51 106.81 -2.44
N SER A 313 38.11 106.41 -3.65
CA SER A 313 37.43 105.14 -3.93
C SER A 313 38.20 103.90 -3.48
N MET A 314 39.53 103.92 -3.47
CA MET A 314 40.38 102.83 -2.98
C MET A 314 40.28 102.67 -1.46
N VAL A 315 40.00 103.75 -0.73
CA VAL A 315 39.79 103.71 0.74
C VAL A 315 38.41 103.12 1.06
N ASP A 316 37.37 103.56 0.36
CA ASP A 316 36.01 103.05 0.54
C ASP A 316 35.93 101.54 0.20
N LEU A 317 36.61 101.11 -0.88
CA LEU A 317 36.73 99.70 -1.27
C LEU A 317 37.45 98.86 -0.20
N LYS A 318 38.45 99.42 0.48
CA LYS A 318 39.21 98.74 1.54
C LYS A 318 38.34 98.47 2.78
N ILE A 319 37.51 99.44 3.18
CA ILE A 319 36.55 99.28 4.28
C ILE A 319 35.53 98.18 3.96
N GLN A 320 34.96 98.18 2.75
CA GLN A 320 34.03 97.13 2.30
C GLN A 320 34.69 95.74 2.32
N MET A 321 35.96 95.63 1.93
CA MET A 321 36.68 94.36 1.94
C MET A 321 36.93 93.83 3.37
N GLU A 322 37.13 94.70 4.36
CA GLU A 322 37.23 94.29 5.77
C GLU A 322 35.90 93.75 6.33
N ASP A 323 34.77 94.37 6.00
CA ASP A 323 33.44 93.89 6.44
C ASP A 323 33.05 92.57 5.75
N VAL A 324 33.33 92.41 4.46
CA VAL A 324 33.21 91.11 3.77
C VAL A 324 34.09 90.05 4.45
N GLN A 325 35.30 90.41 4.90
CA GLN A 325 36.17 89.48 5.63
C GLN A 325 35.62 89.10 7.02
N LYS A 326 34.92 90.00 7.72
CA LYS A 326 34.21 89.70 8.99
C LYS A 326 33.07 88.70 8.75
N ILE A 327 32.24 88.95 7.74
CA ILE A 327 31.11 88.08 7.35
C ILE A 327 31.60 86.69 6.95
N LEU A 328 32.68 86.60 6.15
CA LEU A 328 33.28 85.31 5.76
C LEU A 328 33.85 84.53 6.96
N LYS A 329 34.40 85.21 7.98
CA LYS A 329 34.84 84.56 9.23
C LYS A 329 33.64 84.00 10.02
N GLN A 330 32.55 84.75 10.12
CA GLN A 330 31.31 84.28 10.77
C GLN A 330 30.70 83.07 10.06
N LEU A 331 30.57 83.12 8.73
CA LEU A 331 30.06 82.01 7.91
C LEU A 331 30.97 80.77 7.99
N LYS A 332 32.29 80.94 8.01
CA LYS A 332 33.25 79.84 8.19
C LYS A 332 32.99 79.09 9.50
N ASN A 333 32.76 79.82 10.59
CA ASN A 333 32.49 79.25 11.91
C ASN A 333 31.10 78.57 11.94
N ALA A 334 30.07 79.20 11.38
CA ALA A 334 28.71 78.66 11.35
C ALA A 334 28.56 77.37 10.50
N THR A 335 29.43 77.17 9.50
CA THR A 335 29.41 76.01 8.59
C THR A 335 30.54 75.00 8.83
N SER A 336 31.36 75.21 9.88
CA SER A 336 32.53 74.38 10.23
C SER A 336 33.41 74.03 9.03
N CYS A 337 33.73 75.04 8.19
CA CYS A 337 34.56 74.89 7.00
C CYS A 337 36.05 75.16 7.30
N GLY A 338 36.95 74.49 6.58
CA GLY A 338 38.39 74.75 6.67
C GLY A 338 38.78 76.02 5.90
N ARG A 339 38.25 76.17 4.68
CA ARG A 339 38.51 77.28 3.76
C ARG A 339 37.20 78.01 3.39
N PRO A 340 37.21 79.35 3.17
CA PRO A 340 36.00 80.07 2.76
C PRO A 340 35.37 79.57 1.45
N GLN A 341 36.18 79.00 0.55
CA GLN A 341 35.74 78.41 -0.72
C GLN A 341 34.81 77.20 -0.53
N GLU A 342 34.86 76.51 0.62
CA GLU A 342 34.07 75.31 0.93
C GLU A 342 32.66 75.64 1.42
N ILE A 343 32.41 76.89 1.82
CA ILE A 343 31.14 77.33 2.43
C ILE A 343 29.99 77.19 1.43
N TYR A 344 30.11 77.77 0.24
CA TYR A 344 29.06 77.74 -0.78
C TYR A 344 28.64 76.32 -1.22
N PRO A 345 29.55 75.39 -1.60
CA PRO A 345 29.14 74.05 -2.00
C PRO A 345 28.53 73.25 -0.84
N ARG A 346 29.00 73.41 0.41
CA ARG A 346 28.37 72.75 1.57
C ARG A 346 26.97 73.29 1.86
N VAL A 347 26.77 74.60 1.88
CA VAL A 347 25.45 75.21 2.08
C VAL A 347 24.49 74.80 0.96
N LYS A 348 24.94 74.79 -0.30
CA LYS A 348 24.15 74.33 -1.46
C LYS A 348 23.75 72.87 -1.35
N GLN A 349 24.60 72.00 -0.80
CA GLN A 349 24.26 70.60 -0.55
C GLN A 349 23.30 70.45 0.64
N GLN A 350 23.54 71.15 1.75
CA GLN A 350 22.66 71.15 2.93
C GLN A 350 21.23 71.62 2.60
N VAL A 351 21.07 72.62 1.71
CA VAL A 351 19.75 73.05 1.21
C VAL A 351 19.08 71.92 0.40
N ARG A 352 19.79 71.27 -0.51
CA ARG A 352 19.27 70.12 -1.29
C ARG A 352 18.87 68.95 -0.40
N ASP A 353 19.67 68.63 0.61
CA ASP A 353 19.38 67.55 1.55
C ASP A 353 18.17 67.89 2.43
N SER A 354 18.05 69.15 2.85
CA SER A 354 16.85 69.67 3.53
C SER A 354 15.58 69.58 2.68
N GLU A 355 15.64 69.93 1.39
CA GLU A 355 14.53 69.75 0.45
C GLU A 355 14.16 68.27 0.26
N GLN A 356 15.14 67.38 0.13
CA GLN A 356 14.89 65.94 0.03
C GLN A 356 14.26 65.40 1.31
N MET A 357 14.71 65.85 2.48
CA MET A 357 14.13 65.45 3.77
C MET A 357 12.70 65.97 3.94
N LYS A 358 12.39 67.22 3.54
CA LYS A 358 11.01 67.73 3.48
C LYS A 358 10.12 66.88 2.58
N LYS A 359 10.57 66.54 1.36
CA LYS A 359 9.83 65.66 0.43
C LYS A 359 9.62 64.24 1.01
N ARG A 360 10.62 63.69 1.72
CA ARG A 360 10.50 62.39 2.42
C ARG A 360 9.54 62.43 3.61
N LEU A 361 9.50 63.53 4.37
CA LEU A 361 8.56 63.73 5.47
C LEU A 361 7.12 63.82 4.95
N ALA A 362 6.84 64.68 3.96
CA ALA A 362 5.50 64.80 3.36
C ALA A 362 5.00 63.47 2.77
N LYS A 363 5.88 62.65 2.16
CA LYS A 363 5.51 61.30 1.69
C LYS A 363 5.13 60.36 2.85
N ARG A 364 5.89 60.39 3.96
CA ARG A 364 5.59 59.56 5.15
C ARG A 364 4.30 59.99 5.85
N GLU A 365 4.03 61.29 5.89
CA GLU A 365 2.80 61.87 6.43
C GLU A 365 1.58 61.44 5.62
N LEU A 366 1.64 61.57 4.28
CA LEU A 366 0.60 61.06 3.38
C LEU A 366 0.40 59.53 3.54
N GLN A 367 1.49 58.76 3.63
CA GLN A 367 1.40 57.31 3.84
C GLN A 367 0.73 56.96 5.17
N ARG A 368 1.12 57.62 6.28
CA ARG A 368 0.50 57.40 7.60
C ARG A 368 -0.99 57.74 7.58
N ASN A 369 -1.38 58.82 6.91
CA ASN A 369 -2.78 59.22 6.81
C ASN A 369 -3.60 58.21 6.00
N LEU A 370 -3.04 57.64 4.93
CA LEU A 370 -3.66 56.54 4.18
C LEU A 370 -3.74 55.23 4.99
N GLU A 371 -2.70 54.90 5.75
CA GLU A 371 -2.70 53.75 6.67
C GLU A 371 -3.79 53.90 7.75
N GLN A 372 -3.97 55.11 8.30
CA GLN A 372 -5.03 55.39 9.27
C GLN A 372 -6.43 55.32 8.65
N ILE A 373 -6.65 55.91 7.47
CA ILE A 373 -7.94 55.78 6.75
C ILE A 373 -8.26 54.30 6.47
N ASN A 374 -7.26 53.49 6.11
CA ASN A 374 -7.44 52.06 5.90
C ASN A 374 -7.78 51.30 7.20
N THR A 375 -7.22 51.67 8.36
CA THR A 375 -7.62 51.07 9.64
C THR A 375 -9.02 51.47 10.06
N ASP A 376 -9.41 52.73 9.81
CA ASP A 376 -10.74 53.24 10.16
C ASP A 376 -11.83 52.57 9.29
N VAL A 377 -11.59 52.42 7.98
CA VAL A 377 -12.47 51.67 7.06
C VAL A 377 -12.52 50.17 7.37
N ALA A 378 -11.39 49.57 7.75
CA ALA A 378 -11.38 48.16 8.18
C ALA A 378 -12.14 47.96 9.51
N GLY A 379 -12.12 48.94 10.40
CA GLY A 379 -12.96 48.99 11.59
C GLY A 379 -14.45 49.05 11.24
N MET A 380 -14.84 50.00 10.38
CA MET A 380 -16.23 50.12 9.90
C MET A 380 -16.74 48.82 9.27
N HIS A 381 -15.97 48.18 8.37
CA HIS A 381 -16.38 46.90 7.78
C HIS A 381 -16.39 45.74 8.77
N HIS A 382 -15.57 45.77 9.83
CA HIS A 382 -15.67 44.79 10.91
C HIS A 382 -16.94 44.99 11.73
N ASP A 383 -17.29 46.23 12.06
CA ASP A 383 -18.52 46.57 12.79
C ASP A 383 -19.77 46.31 11.95
N GLU A 384 -19.75 46.56 10.63
CA GLU A 384 -20.81 46.15 9.70
C GLU A 384 -21.01 44.63 9.74
N LEU A 385 -19.96 43.84 9.49
CA LEU A 385 -20.02 42.36 9.50
C LEU A 385 -20.36 41.77 10.88
N ALA A 386 -20.04 42.47 11.98
CA ALA A 386 -20.40 42.05 13.34
C ALA A 386 -21.86 42.38 13.71
N ASN A 387 -22.49 43.33 13.03
CA ASN A 387 -23.87 43.75 13.24
C ASN A 387 -24.83 43.35 12.10
N ASP A 388 -24.33 42.69 11.05
CA ASP A 388 -25.09 42.15 9.91
C ASP A 388 -25.95 40.92 10.29
N PHE A 389 -26.85 41.12 11.26
CA PHE A 389 -27.93 40.19 11.64
C PHE A 389 -29.01 40.12 10.55
N THR A 390 -28.60 39.79 9.32
CA THR A 390 -29.54 39.50 8.24
C THR A 390 -30.44 38.33 8.66
N PRO A 391 -31.74 38.36 8.30
CA PRO A 391 -32.69 37.37 8.78
C PRO A 391 -32.34 35.95 8.33
N ASP A 392 -31.61 35.79 7.23
CA ASP A 392 -31.17 34.50 6.72
C ASP A 392 -29.94 33.93 7.44
N GLU A 393 -29.06 34.76 8.04
CA GLU A 393 -28.04 34.25 8.96
C GLU A 393 -28.65 33.83 10.30
N LEU A 394 -29.61 34.59 10.83
CA LEU A 394 -30.36 34.18 12.02
C LEU A 394 -31.11 32.86 11.78
N ARG A 395 -31.72 32.69 10.59
CA ARG A 395 -32.30 31.41 10.14
C ARG A 395 -31.27 30.29 10.10
N ARG A 396 -30.14 30.47 9.40
CA ARG A 396 -29.04 29.49 9.35
C ARG A 396 -28.58 29.05 10.75
N VAL A 397 -28.47 29.97 11.70
CA VAL A 397 -28.10 29.67 13.10
C VAL A 397 -29.21 28.90 13.83
N THR A 398 -30.49 29.20 13.59
CA THR A 398 -31.60 28.40 14.14
C THR A 398 -31.71 27.02 13.49
N ASP A 399 -31.50 26.90 12.18
CA ASP A 399 -31.53 25.65 11.44
C ASP A 399 -30.35 24.74 11.82
N TYR A 400 -29.16 25.30 12.00
CA TYR A 400 -28.00 24.58 12.53
C TYR A 400 -28.28 23.99 13.91
N LYS A 401 -28.85 24.79 14.83
CA LYS A 401 -29.27 24.32 16.16
C LYS A 401 -30.34 23.23 16.04
N ALA A 402 -31.36 23.41 15.20
CA ALA A 402 -32.41 22.42 14.98
C ALA A 402 -31.89 21.12 14.34
N LEU A 403 -30.84 21.19 13.51
CA LEU A 403 -30.17 20.04 12.91
C LEU A 403 -29.29 19.30 13.95
N GLN A 404 -28.54 20.05 14.77
CA GLN A 404 -27.78 19.51 15.91
C GLN A 404 -28.70 18.78 16.91
N ASP A 405 -29.91 19.31 17.12
CA ASP A 405 -30.99 18.70 17.92
C ASP A 405 -31.59 17.44 17.28
N LYS A 406 -31.68 17.37 15.95
CA LYS A 406 -32.08 16.14 15.24
C LYS A 406 -30.99 15.07 15.37
N ILE A 407 -29.73 15.44 15.17
CA ILE A 407 -28.56 14.55 15.27
C ILE A 407 -28.41 14.00 16.70
N SER A 408 -28.63 14.80 17.75
CA SER A 408 -28.58 14.30 19.13
C SER A 408 -29.72 13.31 19.42
N LYS A 409 -30.95 13.61 18.97
CA LYS A 409 -32.12 12.70 19.08
C LYS A 409 -31.91 11.40 18.30
N GLU A 410 -31.24 11.42 17.15
CA GLU A 410 -30.90 10.19 16.42
C GLU A 410 -29.79 9.38 17.07
N LYS A 411 -28.76 10.02 17.65
CA LYS A 411 -27.72 9.31 18.43
C LYS A 411 -28.31 8.57 19.64
N VAL A 412 -29.28 9.16 20.33
CA VAL A 412 -30.02 8.48 21.41
C VAL A 412 -30.79 7.27 20.86
N LYS A 413 -31.56 7.43 19.78
CA LYS A 413 -32.25 6.30 19.12
C LYS A 413 -31.30 5.18 18.67
N GLN A 414 -30.09 5.51 18.19
CA GLN A 414 -29.08 4.53 17.82
C GLN A 414 -28.55 3.77 19.05
N GLN A 415 -28.38 4.43 20.20
CA GLN A 415 -28.01 3.78 21.46
C GLN A 415 -29.15 2.87 21.99
N ASP A 416 -30.40 3.31 21.91
CA ASP A 416 -31.58 2.49 22.25
C ASP A 416 -31.68 1.24 21.35
N LEU A 417 -31.42 1.38 20.05
CA LEU A 417 -31.42 0.25 19.11
C LEU A 417 -30.23 -0.69 19.35
N ALA A 418 -29.05 -0.17 19.71
CA ALA A 418 -27.89 -0.98 20.05
C ALA A 418 -28.10 -1.79 21.36
N THR A 419 -28.70 -1.17 22.38
CA THR A 419 -29.03 -1.87 23.63
C THR A 419 -30.12 -2.93 23.42
N LYS A 420 -31.18 -2.62 22.67
CA LYS A 420 -32.21 -3.60 22.27
C LYS A 420 -31.63 -4.75 21.45
N LYS A 421 -30.74 -4.46 20.48
CA LYS A 421 -30.05 -5.49 19.70
C LYS A 421 -29.25 -6.42 20.63
N LYS A 422 -28.44 -5.86 21.53
CA LYS A 422 -27.67 -6.65 22.51
C LYS A 422 -28.59 -7.51 23.38
N GLN A 423 -29.68 -6.97 23.90
CA GLN A 423 -30.68 -7.73 24.66
C GLN A 423 -31.28 -8.89 23.85
N THR A 424 -31.58 -8.69 22.55
CA THR A 424 -32.05 -9.79 21.69
C THR A 424 -30.97 -10.82 21.39
N GLU A 425 -29.69 -10.42 21.29
CA GLU A 425 -28.56 -11.33 21.12
C GLU A 425 -28.30 -12.16 22.39
N ASP A 426 -28.36 -11.54 23.57
CA ASP A 426 -28.25 -12.20 24.88
C ASP A 426 -29.40 -13.22 25.09
N VAL A 427 -30.65 -12.85 24.79
CA VAL A 427 -31.83 -13.75 24.85
C VAL A 427 -31.71 -14.89 23.83
N LEU A 428 -31.26 -14.60 22.61
CA LEU A 428 -31.05 -15.62 21.57
C LEU A 428 -29.90 -16.57 21.93
N HIS A 429 -28.85 -16.09 22.60
CA HIS A 429 -27.79 -16.94 23.14
C HIS A 429 -28.30 -17.83 24.29
N LEU A 430 -29.09 -17.28 25.22
CA LEU A 430 -29.72 -18.04 26.30
C LEU A 430 -30.65 -19.14 25.77
N LEU A 431 -31.45 -18.83 24.75
CA LEU A 431 -32.35 -19.76 24.06
C LEU A 431 -31.57 -20.85 23.29
N LYS A 432 -30.45 -20.49 22.63
CA LYS A 432 -29.54 -21.49 22.05
C LYS A 432 -28.90 -22.39 23.10
N ALA A 433 -28.48 -21.83 24.23
CA ALA A 433 -27.88 -22.58 25.33
C ALA A 433 -28.89 -23.57 25.94
N SER A 434 -30.14 -23.15 26.15
CA SER A 434 -31.19 -24.04 26.66
C SER A 434 -31.54 -25.15 25.66
N PHE A 435 -31.66 -24.86 24.36
CA PHE A 435 -31.88 -25.91 23.35
C PHE A 435 -30.71 -26.89 23.23
N ARG A 436 -29.45 -26.44 23.34
CA ARG A 436 -28.27 -27.33 23.40
C ARG A 436 -28.31 -28.21 24.66
N HIS A 437 -28.57 -27.62 25.83
CA HIS A 437 -28.72 -28.36 27.09
C HIS A 437 -29.85 -29.41 27.02
N ILE A 438 -30.99 -29.05 26.44
CA ILE A 438 -32.11 -29.99 26.21
C ILE A 438 -31.69 -31.11 25.25
N ALA A 439 -30.99 -30.81 24.15
CA ALA A 439 -30.52 -31.82 23.20
C ALA A 439 -29.50 -32.80 23.82
N ASP A 440 -28.64 -32.33 24.72
CA ASP A 440 -27.68 -33.16 25.48
C ASP A 440 -28.35 -33.98 26.59
N VAL A 441 -29.34 -33.44 27.31
CA VAL A 441 -30.15 -34.22 28.28
C VAL A 441 -30.96 -35.31 27.55
N LEU A 442 -31.54 -34.98 26.39
CA LEU A 442 -32.29 -35.91 25.55
C LEU A 442 -31.40 -36.80 24.66
N ARG A 443 -30.08 -36.82 24.88
CA ARG A 443 -29.13 -37.64 24.12
C ARG A 443 -29.35 -39.15 24.25
N ASN A 444 -29.94 -39.58 25.37
CA ASN A 444 -30.17 -40.99 25.69
C ASN A 444 -31.61 -41.47 25.36
N VAL A 445 -32.45 -40.61 24.78
CA VAL A 445 -33.89 -40.91 24.54
C VAL A 445 -34.10 -41.63 23.21
N ASP A 446 -33.22 -41.45 22.22
CA ASP A 446 -33.23 -42.19 20.96
C ASP A 446 -32.72 -43.63 21.10
N VAL A 447 -33.43 -44.47 21.85
CA VAL A 447 -33.23 -45.94 21.85
C VAL A 447 -33.72 -46.56 20.53
N LYS A 448 -34.41 -45.78 19.67
CA LYS A 448 -34.91 -46.17 18.35
C LYS A 448 -34.26 -45.40 17.19
N ALA A 449 -33.03 -44.91 17.35
CA ALA A 449 -32.20 -44.69 16.18
C ALA A 449 -31.97 -46.06 15.50
N LEU A 450 -32.43 -46.21 14.25
CA LEU A 450 -31.99 -47.33 13.40
C LEU A 450 -30.45 -47.35 13.37
N PRO A 451 -29.80 -48.52 13.16
CA PRO A 451 -28.38 -48.53 12.87
C PRO A 451 -28.14 -47.58 11.70
N GLN A 452 -27.40 -46.50 11.93
CA GLN A 452 -27.05 -45.56 10.87
C GLN A 452 -26.22 -46.33 9.85
N THR A 453 -26.88 -46.71 8.75
CA THR A 453 -26.22 -47.21 7.57
C THR A 453 -25.20 -46.15 7.18
N PHE A 454 -23.93 -46.52 7.16
CA PHE A 454 -22.86 -45.66 6.69
C PHE A 454 -23.01 -45.48 5.18
N THR A 455 -23.96 -44.64 4.77
CA THR A 455 -24.01 -44.03 3.44
C THR A 455 -22.81 -43.09 3.33
N LYS A 456 -21.64 -43.70 3.13
CA LYS A 456 -20.50 -43.04 2.50
C LYS A 456 -21.02 -42.37 1.22
N PRO A 457 -20.58 -41.14 0.91
CA PRO A 457 -20.61 -40.68 -0.47
C PRO A 457 -19.95 -41.73 -1.38
N ASN A 458 -20.41 -41.84 -2.63
CA ASN A 458 -19.79 -42.72 -3.62
C ASN A 458 -18.48 -42.13 -4.18
N ASP A 459 -17.53 -41.87 -3.28
CA ASP A 459 -16.14 -41.55 -3.61
C ASP A 459 -15.31 -42.85 -3.58
N GLY A 460 -14.94 -43.32 -4.77
CA GLY A 460 -14.26 -44.59 -4.96
C GLY A 460 -12.76 -44.53 -4.71
N ASP A 461 -12.32 -44.62 -3.45
CA ASP A 461 -10.99 -45.16 -3.08
C ASP A 461 -10.88 -45.56 -1.59
N SER A 462 -11.75 -46.46 -1.14
CA SER A 462 -11.84 -46.91 0.27
C SER A 462 -10.69 -47.83 0.74
N MET A 463 -9.49 -47.71 0.15
CA MET A 463 -8.26 -48.43 0.54
C MET A 463 -7.18 -47.52 1.17
N LEU A 464 -7.37 -46.20 1.15
CA LEU A 464 -6.33 -45.22 1.55
C LEU A 464 -6.30 -44.85 3.05
N ASN A 465 -7.28 -45.30 3.85
CA ASN A 465 -7.29 -45.08 5.31
C ASN A 465 -6.78 -46.32 6.07
N LEU A 466 -5.47 -46.38 6.30
CA LEU A 466 -4.83 -47.37 7.17
C LEU A 466 -4.70 -46.84 8.62
N PRO A 467 -4.90 -47.69 9.65
CA PRO A 467 -5.04 -47.21 11.02
C PRO A 467 -3.69 -46.81 11.64
N LEU A 468 -3.52 -45.52 11.91
CA LEU A 468 -2.46 -44.98 12.77
C LEU A 468 -3.02 -43.85 13.64
N LEU A 469 -3.06 -44.11 14.96
CA LEU A 469 -3.38 -43.19 16.05
C LEU A 469 -4.73 -42.44 15.96
N ASN A 470 -5.81 -43.17 16.29
CA ASN A 470 -7.07 -42.57 16.76
C ASN A 470 -6.86 -41.86 18.11
N PHE A 471 -6.38 -40.62 18.12
CA PHE A 471 -6.38 -39.78 19.32
C PHE A 471 -7.81 -39.36 19.76
N SER A 472 -8.84 -39.63 18.93
CA SER A 472 -10.27 -39.38 19.21
C SER A 472 -10.79 -40.03 20.49
N ASP A 473 -10.14 -41.10 20.95
CA ASP A 473 -10.69 -42.00 21.96
C ASP A 473 -10.08 -41.74 23.35
N ALA A 474 -8.95 -41.02 23.40
CA ALA A 474 -8.25 -40.66 24.63
C ALA A 474 -8.74 -39.33 25.25
N PHE A 475 -9.24 -38.41 24.42
CA PHE A 475 -9.85 -37.17 24.91
C PHE A 475 -11.33 -37.42 25.26
N ARG A 476 -11.71 -37.08 26.50
CA ARG A 476 -13.13 -36.90 26.86
C ARG A 476 -13.76 -35.98 25.81
N LYS A 477 -14.85 -36.43 25.18
CA LYS A 477 -15.52 -35.70 24.09
C LYS A 477 -16.00 -34.33 24.59
N LEU A 478 -15.19 -33.30 24.34
CA LEU A 478 -15.64 -31.91 24.34
C LEU A 478 -16.82 -31.81 23.37
N PRO A 479 -17.88 -31.03 23.66
CA PRO A 479 -19.02 -30.92 22.77
C PRO A 479 -18.57 -30.43 21.39
N SER A 480 -18.70 -31.30 20.39
CA SER A 480 -18.34 -30.99 19.01
C SER A 480 -19.16 -29.80 18.52
N GLN A 481 -18.49 -28.70 18.14
CA GLN A 481 -19.11 -27.55 17.50
C GLN A 481 -19.59 -27.92 16.09
N GLN A 482 -20.73 -28.62 16.02
CA GLN A 482 -21.44 -28.83 14.77
C GLN A 482 -22.22 -27.55 14.45
N ASN A 483 -21.75 -26.81 13.44
CA ASN A 483 -22.20 -25.43 13.15
C ASN A 483 -23.64 -25.32 12.58
N ASN A 484 -24.43 -26.39 12.58
CA ASN A 484 -25.79 -26.44 12.06
C ASN A 484 -26.82 -26.31 13.21
N GLU A 485 -26.93 -25.12 13.79
CA GLU A 485 -27.78 -24.85 14.97
C GLU A 485 -29.28 -25.16 14.74
N ILE A 486 -29.77 -25.02 13.52
CA ILE A 486 -31.13 -25.40 13.11
C ILE A 486 -31.37 -26.90 13.37
N TYR A 487 -30.34 -27.73 13.16
CA TYR A 487 -30.41 -29.18 13.35
C TYR A 487 -30.47 -29.57 14.84
N SER A 488 -29.88 -28.78 15.75
CA SER A 488 -30.01 -29.02 17.19
C SER A 488 -31.39 -28.66 17.71
N ILE A 489 -32.01 -27.60 17.19
CA ILE A 489 -33.41 -27.23 17.52
C ILE A 489 -34.40 -28.25 16.95
N ALA A 490 -34.20 -28.70 15.70
CA ALA A 490 -35.01 -29.76 15.09
C ALA A 490 -34.89 -31.07 15.89
N SER A 491 -33.66 -31.53 16.17
CA SER A 491 -33.43 -32.74 16.97
C SER A 491 -34.03 -32.63 18.38
N ALA A 492 -33.93 -31.47 19.04
CA ALA A 492 -34.59 -31.24 20.33
C ALA A 492 -36.12 -31.33 20.21
N LYS A 493 -36.73 -30.68 19.22
CA LYS A 493 -38.18 -30.76 18.95
C LYS A 493 -38.63 -32.20 18.71
N ASP A 494 -37.91 -32.95 17.87
CA ASP A 494 -38.28 -34.32 17.51
C ASP A 494 -38.09 -35.28 18.70
N LYS A 495 -37.04 -35.11 19.49
CA LYS A 495 -36.83 -35.86 20.75
C LYS A 495 -37.87 -35.55 21.82
N ILE A 496 -38.24 -34.28 22.02
CA ILE A 496 -39.36 -33.89 22.89
C ILE A 496 -40.65 -34.54 22.36
N SER A 497 -40.89 -34.51 21.05
CA SER A 497 -42.09 -35.11 20.44
C SER A 497 -42.13 -36.63 20.62
N GLN A 498 -40.98 -37.31 20.56
CA GLN A 498 -40.86 -38.73 20.89
C GLN A 498 -41.08 -38.99 22.38
N LEU A 499 -40.51 -38.18 23.28
CA LEU A 499 -40.66 -38.35 24.73
C LEU A 499 -42.12 -38.11 25.14
N MET A 500 -42.79 -37.10 24.60
CA MET A 500 -44.23 -36.87 24.81
C MET A 500 -45.08 -38.04 24.30
N LYS A 501 -44.70 -38.67 23.16
CA LYS A 501 -45.36 -39.91 22.70
C LYS A 501 -45.14 -41.05 23.68
N ILE A 502 -43.91 -41.34 24.08
CA ILE A 502 -43.56 -42.39 25.05
C ILE A 502 -44.27 -42.16 26.39
N TYR A 503 -44.37 -40.92 26.86
CA TYR A 503 -45.12 -40.57 28.07
C TYR A 503 -46.62 -40.86 27.89
N SER A 504 -47.22 -40.45 26.76
CA SER A 504 -48.62 -40.74 26.42
C SER A 504 -48.93 -42.21 26.09
N GLU A 505 -47.90 -43.03 25.89
CA GLU A 505 -47.98 -44.50 25.75
C GLU A 505 -47.85 -45.17 27.13
N ALA A 506 -46.94 -44.69 27.98
CA ALA A 506 -46.78 -45.14 29.36
C ALA A 506 -48.01 -44.82 30.23
N GLU A 507 -48.59 -43.64 30.08
CA GLU A 507 -49.83 -43.21 30.75
C GLU A 507 -51.07 -44.03 30.31
N LYS A 508 -50.96 -44.80 29.22
CA LYS A 508 -51.99 -45.73 28.72
C LYS A 508 -51.75 -47.19 29.10
N GLN A 509 -50.64 -47.51 29.76
CA GLN A 509 -50.41 -48.85 30.32
C GLN A 509 -50.76 -48.87 31.81
N PRO A 510 -51.69 -49.74 32.27
CA PRO A 510 -51.83 -50.00 33.70
C PRO A 510 -50.54 -50.64 34.24
N PRO A 511 -50.15 -50.39 35.51
CA PRO A 511 -48.78 -50.59 36.01
C PRO A 511 -48.42 -52.06 36.28
N ALA A 512 -48.26 -52.86 35.23
CA ALA A 512 -47.88 -54.27 35.27
C ALA A 512 -46.37 -54.51 35.58
N THR A 513 -45.75 -53.71 36.47
CA THR A 513 -44.34 -53.91 36.90
C THR A 513 -43.98 -53.30 38.27
N ALA A 514 -44.98 -53.09 39.15
CA ALA A 514 -44.76 -52.54 40.50
C ALA A 514 -43.56 -53.14 41.29
N PRO A 515 -43.39 -54.48 41.42
CA PRO A 515 -42.33 -55.04 42.26
C PRO A 515 -40.91 -54.83 41.71
N GLU A 516 -40.72 -54.74 40.38
CA GLU A 516 -39.40 -54.40 39.83
C GLU A 516 -39.01 -52.96 40.12
N PHE A 517 -39.99 -52.04 40.14
CA PHE A 517 -39.72 -50.62 40.39
C PHE A 517 -39.41 -50.37 41.87
N GLU A 518 -40.09 -51.06 42.78
CA GLU A 518 -39.71 -51.07 44.20
C GLU A 518 -38.34 -51.72 44.43
N TYR A 519 -38.05 -52.86 43.79
CA TYR A 519 -36.73 -53.51 43.90
C TYR A 519 -35.59 -52.61 43.39
N LYS A 520 -35.74 -52.01 42.20
CA LYS A 520 -34.74 -51.09 41.63
C LYS A 520 -34.61 -49.81 42.45
N THR A 521 -35.70 -49.23 42.95
CA THR A 521 -35.61 -48.04 43.82
C THR A 521 -35.07 -48.34 45.21
N ASN A 522 -35.27 -49.54 45.76
CA ASN A 522 -34.66 -49.95 47.03
C ASN A 522 -33.16 -50.23 46.86
N ILE A 523 -32.72 -50.91 45.79
CA ILE A 523 -31.28 -51.02 45.45
C ILE A 523 -30.65 -49.62 45.27
N LEU A 524 -31.32 -48.69 44.59
CA LEU A 524 -30.82 -47.33 44.47
C LEU A 524 -30.77 -46.59 45.82
N LYS A 525 -31.73 -46.80 46.74
CA LYS A 525 -31.65 -46.27 48.11
C LYS A 525 -30.48 -46.89 48.88
N GLU A 526 -30.25 -48.20 48.76
CA GLU A 526 -29.15 -48.90 49.42
C GLU A 526 -27.79 -48.45 48.88
N CYS A 527 -27.59 -48.39 47.56
CA CYS A 527 -26.37 -47.86 46.95
C CYS A 527 -26.11 -46.41 47.38
N ASN A 528 -27.13 -45.54 47.34
CA ASN A 528 -26.98 -44.15 47.80
C ASN A 528 -26.68 -44.07 49.31
N GLN A 529 -27.28 -44.91 50.15
CA GLN A 529 -26.94 -44.99 51.57
C GLN A 529 -25.51 -45.50 51.80
N PHE A 530 -25.05 -46.48 51.02
CA PHE A 530 -23.69 -47.02 51.09
C PHE A 530 -22.67 -45.96 50.66
N GLN A 531 -22.96 -45.22 49.59
CA GLN A 531 -22.14 -44.12 49.10
C GLN A 531 -22.11 -42.94 50.09
N MET A 532 -23.24 -42.61 50.73
CA MET A 532 -23.30 -41.59 51.79
C MET A 532 -22.68 -42.04 53.12
N ARG A 533 -22.60 -43.34 53.42
CA ARG A 533 -21.80 -43.89 54.53
C ARG A 533 -20.32 -43.80 54.22
N SER A 534 -19.90 -44.26 53.04
CA SER A 534 -18.51 -44.15 52.56
C SER A 534 -18.02 -42.70 52.53
N MET A 535 -18.84 -41.74 52.09
CA MET A 535 -18.53 -40.30 52.15
C MET A 535 -18.48 -39.74 53.59
N LYS A 536 -19.24 -40.30 54.54
CA LYS A 536 -19.13 -39.95 55.98
C LYS A 536 -17.90 -40.54 56.66
N GLU A 537 -17.44 -41.72 56.22
CA GLU A 537 -16.26 -42.39 56.78
C GLU A 537 -14.97 -41.78 56.22
N THR A 538 -14.87 -41.62 54.90
CA THR A 538 -13.77 -40.87 54.26
C THR A 538 -13.75 -39.40 54.72
N GLY A 539 -14.90 -38.74 54.79
CA GLY A 539 -15.02 -37.36 55.29
C GLY A 539 -14.74 -37.18 56.79
N LYS A 540 -14.64 -38.27 57.57
CA LYS A 540 -14.07 -38.26 58.92
C LYS A 540 -12.55 -38.49 58.87
N SER A 541 -12.13 -39.59 58.25
CA SER A 541 -10.71 -39.98 58.17
C SER A 541 -9.81 -38.85 57.62
N ILE A 542 -10.28 -38.13 56.59
CA ILE A 542 -9.52 -37.04 55.95
C ILE A 542 -9.45 -35.77 56.85
N MET A 543 -10.33 -35.60 57.84
CA MET A 543 -10.33 -34.44 58.73
C MET A 543 -9.71 -34.69 60.11
N ASP A 544 -9.58 -35.94 60.57
CA ASP A 544 -8.89 -36.25 61.82
C ASP A 544 -7.35 -36.37 61.64
N ASP A 545 -6.85 -36.69 60.43
CA ASP A 545 -5.41 -36.83 60.13
C ASP A 545 -4.69 -35.53 59.72
N MET A 546 -5.40 -34.45 59.35
CA MET A 546 -4.78 -33.17 58.95
C MET A 546 -4.63 -32.20 60.12
N ILE A 547 -3.68 -32.48 61.02
CA ILE A 547 -3.23 -31.55 62.05
C ILE A 547 -2.39 -30.43 61.41
N PHE A 548 -3.03 -29.30 61.08
CA PHE A 548 -2.35 -28.04 60.83
C PHE A 548 -2.21 -27.27 62.15
N ASP A 549 -1.07 -27.43 62.83
CA ASP A 549 -0.68 -26.59 63.97
C ASP A 549 -0.20 -25.21 63.50
N ASP A 550 -1.13 -24.39 63.01
CA ASP A 550 -0.93 -22.94 62.86
C ASP A 550 -1.48 -22.23 64.11
N PRO A 551 -0.63 -21.71 65.01
CA PRO A 551 -1.08 -21.09 66.26
C PRO A 551 -1.84 -19.77 66.07
N SER A 552 -1.99 -19.26 64.84
CA SER A 552 -2.82 -18.10 64.52
C SER A 552 -4.29 -18.46 64.20
N VAL A 553 -4.60 -19.73 63.92
CA VAL A 553 -5.92 -20.16 63.42
C VAL A 553 -6.65 -21.01 64.47
N TYR A 554 -7.67 -20.42 65.11
CA TYR A 554 -8.47 -21.13 66.12
C TYR A 554 -9.15 -22.40 65.55
N ASN A 555 -8.96 -23.52 66.24
CA ASN A 555 -9.60 -24.80 65.89
C ASN A 555 -11.13 -24.67 65.97
N ARG A 556 -11.87 -25.39 65.10
CA ARG A 556 -13.35 -25.41 65.09
C ARG A 556 -14.00 -25.68 66.45
N LYS A 557 -13.35 -26.44 67.35
CA LYS A 557 -13.79 -26.62 68.75
C LYS A 557 -13.64 -25.33 69.58
N GLN A 558 -12.49 -24.65 69.47
CA GLN A 558 -12.23 -23.36 70.13
C GLN A 558 -13.17 -22.27 69.59
N ILE A 559 -13.38 -22.17 68.26
CA ILE A 559 -14.34 -21.24 67.66
C ILE A 559 -15.75 -21.46 68.23
N LYS A 560 -16.18 -22.72 68.40
CA LYS A 560 -17.47 -23.03 69.04
C LYS A 560 -17.52 -22.67 70.54
N GLN A 561 -16.42 -22.82 71.28
CA GLN A 561 -16.37 -22.37 72.68
C GLN A 561 -16.38 -20.84 72.78
N ILE A 562 -15.66 -20.14 71.90
CA ILE A 562 -15.63 -18.68 71.84
C ILE A 562 -17.01 -18.12 71.47
N SER A 563 -17.68 -18.67 70.45
CA SER A 563 -19.01 -18.21 70.08
C SER A 563 -20.09 -18.56 71.12
N ALA A 564 -20.00 -19.72 71.76
CA ALA A 564 -20.87 -20.05 72.90
C ALA A 564 -20.67 -19.08 74.08
N ASN A 565 -19.41 -18.78 74.44
CA ASN A 565 -19.06 -17.87 75.54
C ASN A 565 -19.42 -16.40 75.22
N ILE A 566 -19.42 -16.00 73.94
CA ILE A 566 -19.97 -14.69 73.49
C ILE A 566 -21.49 -14.66 73.65
N VAL A 567 -22.21 -15.71 73.24
CA VAL A 567 -23.67 -15.81 73.43
C VAL A 567 -24.02 -15.80 74.92
N GLU A 568 -23.29 -16.55 75.75
CA GLU A 568 -23.49 -16.62 77.19
C GLU A 568 -23.14 -15.29 77.92
N LYS A 569 -22.19 -14.50 77.39
CA LYS A 569 -21.89 -13.13 77.87
C LYS A 569 -22.90 -12.09 77.42
N ASN A 570 -23.61 -12.33 76.32
CA ASN A 570 -24.71 -11.46 75.89
C ASN A 570 -26.00 -11.77 76.65
N SER A 571 -26.32 -13.05 76.90
CA SER A 571 -27.48 -13.39 77.74
C SER A 571 -27.30 -12.88 79.18
N LYS A 572 -26.09 -13.00 79.75
CA LYS A 572 -25.71 -12.41 81.06
C LYS A 572 -25.51 -10.89 81.04
N ARG A 573 -26.16 -10.20 80.11
CA ARG A 573 -26.32 -8.73 80.01
C ARG A 573 -27.77 -8.31 79.73
N GLU A 574 -28.67 -9.29 79.55
CA GLU A 574 -30.12 -9.09 79.41
C GLU A 574 -30.90 -9.58 80.65
N ASP A 575 -30.19 -10.25 81.59
CA ASP A 575 -30.49 -10.39 83.02
C ASP A 575 -29.68 -9.35 83.85
#